data_AF-A0A529KV85-F1
#
_entry.id   AF-A0A529KV85-F1
#
_cell.length_a   1.000
_cell.length_b   1.000
_cell.length_c   1.000
_cell.angle_alpha   90.00
_cell.angle_beta   90.00
_cell.angle_gamma   90.00
#
_symmetry.space_group_name_H-M   'P 1'
#
loop_
_entity.id
_entity.type
_entity.pdbx_description
1 polymer ?
#
loop_
_entity_poly.entity_id
_entity_poly.type
_entity_poly.pdbx_seq_one_letter_code
_entity_poly.pdbx_strand_id
1 'polypeptide(L)' 'KEVAVGMDKLKFMTDKDGKKYLYTNFTKEELQAQAAYDKSSYAANRDKQRMILK' A
#
# COMPACT_ATOMS: atom_id res chain seq x y z
N LYS A 1 7.94 2.45 8.25
CA LYS A 1 8.51 1.56 7.21
C LYS A 1 7.70 1.72 5.93
N GLU A 2 8.34 1.63 4.78
CA GLU A 2 7.64 1.60 3.51
C GLU A 2 6.98 0.23 3.33
N VAL A 3 5.76 0.20 2.82
CA VAL A 3 4.97 -1.02 2.62
C VAL A 3 4.46 -1.01 1.19
N ALA A 4 4.64 -2.12 0.48
CA ALA A 4 4.13 -2.25 -0.88
C ALA A 4 2.63 -2.59 -0.84
N VAL A 5 1.83 -1.74 -1.47
CA VAL A 5 0.38 -1.91 -1.58
C VAL A 5 0.03 -1.96 -3.06
N GLY A 6 -0.81 -2.93 -3.43
CA GLY A 6 -1.37 -3.02 -4.77
C GLY A 6 -2.26 -1.80 -5.06
N MET A 7 -2.31 -1.39 -6.32
CA MET A 7 -3.17 -0.26 -6.75
C MET A 7 -4.65 -0.63 -6.81
N ASP A 8 -4.97 -1.91 -6.63
CA ASP A 8 -6.33 -2.41 -6.54
C ASP A 8 -7.06 -1.76 -5.36
N LYS A 9 -8.26 -1.24 -5.65
CA LYS A 9 -9.17 -0.63 -4.66
C LYS A 9 -8.57 0.55 -3.87
N LEU A 10 -7.43 1.11 -4.31
CA LEU A 10 -6.93 2.39 -3.81
C LEU A 10 -7.80 3.54 -4.34
N LYS A 11 -8.17 4.45 -3.45
CA LYS A 11 -8.92 5.65 -3.81
C LYS A 11 -8.05 6.87 -3.67
N PHE A 12 -7.80 7.52 -4.81
CA PHE A 12 -7.15 8.82 -4.86
C PHE A 12 -8.22 9.89 -4.78
N MET A 13 -8.20 10.67 -3.72
CA MET A 13 -9.12 11.78 -3.52
C MET A 13 -8.32 13.09 -3.50
N THR A 14 -8.96 14.17 -3.94
CA THR A 14 -8.40 15.52 -3.82
C THR A 14 -9.47 16.38 -3.15
N ASP A 15 -9.10 17.10 -2.09
CA ASP A 15 -10.01 18.01 -1.41
C ASP A 15 -10.17 19.34 -2.18
N LYS A 16 -11.00 20.24 -1.64
CA LYS A 16 -11.26 21.56 -2.24
C LYS A 16 -10.02 22.48 -2.25
N ASP A 17 -9.03 22.20 -1.42
CA ASP A 17 -7.78 22.96 -1.33
C ASP A 17 -6.67 22.36 -2.22
N GLY A 18 -6.96 21.29 -2.96
CA GLY A 18 -5.99 20.59 -3.79
C GLY A 18 -5.10 19.59 -3.04
N LYS A 19 -5.37 19.29 -1.76
CA LYS A 19 -4.64 18.26 -1.01
C LYS A 19 -5.08 16.88 -1.48
N LYS A 20 -4.10 16.03 -1.75
CA LYS A 20 -4.31 14.67 -2.25
C LYS A 20 -4.30 13.67 -1.10
N TYR A 21 -5.27 12.77 -1.09
CA TYR A 21 -5.42 11.71 -0.10
C TYR A 21 -5.45 10.35 -0.79
N LEU A 22 -4.79 9.39 -0.17
CA LEU A 22 -4.85 7.99 -0.56
C LEU A 22 -5.61 7.22 0.50
N TYR A 23 -6.76 6.68 0.12
CA TYR A 23 -7.55 5.80 0.97
C TYR A 23 -7.40 4.36 0.53
N THR A 24 -7.33 3.48 1.52
CA THR A 24 -7.30 2.03 1.35
C THR A 24 -8.22 1.40 2.39
N ASN A 25 -8.64 0.16 2.14
CA ASN A 25 -9.48 -0.61 3.06
C ASN A 25 -8.63 -1.37 4.11
N PHE A 26 -7.30 -1.30 4.05
CA PHE A 26 -6.44 -1.91 5.06
C PHE A 26 -6.54 -1.17 6.40
N THR A 27 -6.50 -1.92 7.50
CA THR A 27 -6.37 -1.33 8.83
C THR A 27 -4.93 -0.90 9.10
N LYS A 28 -4.75 -0.05 10.12
CA LYS A 28 -3.42 0.38 10.54
C LYS A 28 -2.56 -0.79 11.00
N GLU A 29 -3.16 -1.75 11.71
CA GLU A 29 -2.50 -2.94 12.23
C GLU A 29 -2.01 -3.84 11.09
N GLU A 30 -2.81 -4.02 10.04
CA GLU A 30 -2.42 -4.80 8.85
C GLU A 30 -1.21 -4.18 8.14
N LEU A 31 -1.21 -2.85 7.96
CA LEU A 31 -0.09 -2.12 7.38
C LEU A 31 1.17 -2.21 8.26
N GLN A 32 1.01 -2.21 9.58
CA GLN A 32 2.12 -2.33 10.53
C GLN A 32 2.67 -3.76 10.61
N ALA A 33 1.82 -4.77 10.45
CA ALA A 33 2.23 -6.17 10.43
C ALA A 33 2.99 -6.54 9.15
N GLN A 34 2.65 -5.91 8.02
CA GLN A 34 3.23 -6.27 6.73
C GLN A 34 4.74 -6.09 6.65
N ALA A 35 5.42 -6.97 5.91
CA ALA A 35 6.85 -6.85 5.66
C ALA A 35 7.20 -5.48 5.04
N ALA A 36 8.37 -4.95 5.39
CA ALA A 36 8.87 -3.74 4.76
C ALA A 36 9.11 -4.00 3.27
N TYR A 37 8.79 -3.02 2.43
CA TYR A 37 9.16 -3.05 1.04
C TYR A 37 10.68 -3.02 0.90
N ASP A 38 11.22 -3.92 0.08
CA ASP A 38 12.64 -3.95 -0.27
C ASP A 38 12.79 -4.06 -1.78
N LYS A 39 13.26 -2.96 -2.40
CA LYS A 39 13.45 -2.84 -3.84
C LYS A 39 14.40 -3.92 -4.41
N SER A 40 15.39 -4.37 -3.64
CA SER A 40 16.38 -5.35 -4.11
C SER A 40 15.78 -6.74 -4.29
N SER A 41 14.79 -7.10 -3.46
CA SER A 41 14.16 -8.42 -3.45
C SER A 41 12.72 -8.43 -3.98
N TYR A 42 12.15 -7.24 -4.25
CA TYR A 42 10.75 -7.10 -4.64
C TYR A 42 10.40 -7.83 -5.94
N ALA A 43 11.26 -7.77 -6.97
CA ALA A 43 10.98 -8.42 -8.26
C ALA A 43 10.81 -9.96 -8.10
N ALA A 44 11.61 -10.57 -7.23
CA ALA A 44 11.57 -12.01 -6.96
C ALA A 44 10.48 -12.40 -5.95
N ASN A 45 10.11 -11.51 -5.03
CA ASN A 45 9.19 -11.80 -3.92
C ASN A 45 7.95 -10.91 -3.90
N ARG A 46 7.54 -10.40 -5.07
CA ARG A 46 6.50 -9.38 -5.21
C ARG A 46 5.22 -9.76 -4.48
N ASP A 47 4.74 -10.97 -4.68
CA ASP A 47 3.45 -11.42 -4.13
C ASP A 47 3.50 -11.68 -2.62
N LYS A 48 4.71 -11.80 -2.04
CA LYS A 48 4.90 -11.89 -0.58
C LYS A 48 5.02 -10.51 0.06
N GLN A 49 5.58 -9.53 -0.66
CA GLN A 49 5.80 -8.18 -0.13
C GLN A 49 4.63 -7.23 -0.40
N ARG A 50 3.85 -7.48 -1.45
CA ARG A 50 2.73 -6.63 -1.86
C ARG A 50 1.43 -7.06 -1.19
N MET A 51 0.80 -6.14 -0.47
CA MET A 51 -0.57 -6.32 0.01
C MET A 51 -1.55 -6.14 -1.14
N ILE A 52 -2.51 -7.05 -1.27
CA ILE A 52 -3.56 -7.02 -2.29
C ILE A 52 -4.87 -7.31 -1.56
N LEU A 53 -5.91 -6.53 -1.82
CA LEU A 53 -7.24 -6.80 -1.28
C LEU A 53 -7.86 -7.91 -2.13
N LYS A 54 -8.11 -9.08 -1.51
CA LYS A 54 -8.84 -10.16 -2.16
C LYS A 54 -10.27 -9.72 -2.56
#